data_AF-A0A7Y3NR46-F1
#
_entry.id   AF-A0A7Y3NR46-F1
#
_cell.length_a   1.000
_cell.length_b   1.000
_cell.length_c   1.000
_cell.angle_alpha   90.00
_cell.angle_beta   90.00
_cell.angle_gamma   90.00
#
_symmetry.space_group_name_H-M   'P 1'
#
loop_
_entity.id
_entity.type
_entity.pdbx_description
1 polymer ?
#
loop_
_entity_poly.entity_id
_entity_poly.type
_entity_poly.pdbx_seq_one_letter_code
_entity_poly.pdbx_strand_id
1 'polypeptide(L)'
;MSIRMRHTRGHTGNRRSHHALHEMNIVKDKESGNLRLPHHVDELTGMYRGKQIFTPKVKSQHVPKTKGPSTEPAPKHVHEHAQEIHANAETKGLKGILGKVATGGRPKARSGFGGGA
;
A
#
# COMPACT_ATOMS: atom_id res chain seq x y z
N MET A 1 -17.54 -24.86 39.08
CA MET A 1 -18.27 -23.69 39.62
C MET A 1 -19.60 -23.52 38.89
N SER A 2 -20.72 -23.95 39.47
CA SER A 2 -22.06 -23.64 38.96
C SER A 2 -22.62 -22.43 39.69
N ILE A 3 -23.13 -21.44 38.95
CA ILE A 3 -23.86 -20.32 39.53
C ILE A 3 -25.21 -20.87 40.01
N ARG A 4 -25.42 -20.94 41.33
CA ARG A 4 -26.62 -21.49 41.94
C ARG A 4 -27.86 -20.59 41.77
N MET A 5 -27.67 -19.27 41.65
CA MET A 5 -28.75 -18.29 41.52
C MET A 5 -28.38 -17.12 40.60
N ARG A 6 -29.39 -16.50 39.98
CA ARG A 6 -29.21 -15.31 39.14
C ARG A 6 -28.76 -14.11 39.99
N HIS A 7 -27.76 -13.38 39.51
CA HIS A 7 -27.37 -12.12 40.14
C HIS A 7 -28.48 -11.09 40.03
N THR A 8 -28.71 -10.33 41.11
CA THR A 8 -29.65 -9.22 41.10
C THR A 8 -29.17 -8.12 40.15
N ARG A 9 -30.12 -7.31 39.64
CA ARG A 9 -29.79 -6.16 38.78
C ARG A 9 -28.88 -5.17 39.50
N GLY A 10 -29.10 -4.93 40.79
CA GLY A 10 -28.25 -4.06 41.62
C GLY A 10 -26.81 -4.58 41.73
N HIS A 11 -26.61 -5.87 41.98
CA HIS A 11 -25.25 -6.44 42.06
C HIS A 11 -24.51 -6.37 40.72
N THR A 12 -25.23 -6.58 39.61
CA THR A 12 -24.67 -6.42 38.27
C THR A 12 -24.36 -4.95 37.95
N GLY A 13 -25.22 -4.02 38.34
CA GLY A 13 -25.03 -2.57 38.17
C GLY A 13 -23.83 -2.05 38.95
N ASN A 14 -23.72 -2.41 40.24
CA ASN A 14 -22.59 -2.03 41.07
C ASN A 14 -21.26 -2.62 40.56
N ARG A 15 -21.28 -3.84 40.03
CA ARG A 15 -20.08 -4.41 39.41
C ARG A 15 -19.68 -3.65 38.14
N ARG A 16 -20.66 -3.18 37.35
CA ARG A 16 -20.44 -2.47 36.08
C ARG A 16 -20.31 -0.95 36.23
N SER A 17 -20.44 -0.39 37.43
CA SER A 17 -20.37 1.07 37.66
C SER A 17 -19.03 1.66 37.21
N HIS A 18 -17.96 0.87 37.26
CA HIS A 18 -16.61 1.27 36.85
C HIS A 18 -16.34 1.08 35.35
N HIS A 19 -17.31 0.60 34.56
CA HIS A 19 -17.12 0.30 33.13
C HIS A 19 -17.36 1.51 32.20
N ALA A 20 -17.35 2.74 32.73
CA ALA A 20 -17.55 3.93 31.92
C ALA A 20 -16.37 4.14 30.96
N LEU A 21 -16.67 4.49 29.70
CA LEU A 21 -15.65 4.88 28.73
C LEU A 21 -15.15 6.30 29.04
N HIS A 22 -13.85 6.53 28.83
CA HIS A 22 -13.27 7.88 28.92
C HIS A 22 -13.25 8.56 27.56
N GLU A 23 -13.34 9.88 27.58
CA GLU A 23 -13.18 10.70 26.39
C GLU A 23 -11.74 10.66 25.89
N MET A 24 -11.60 10.80 24.56
CA MET A 24 -10.28 10.86 23.92
C MET A 24 -9.76 12.29 23.94
N ASN A 25 -8.45 12.45 24.19
CA ASN A 25 -7.78 13.74 24.07
C ASN A 25 -7.62 14.10 22.59
N ILE A 26 -8.29 15.16 22.14
CA ILE A 26 -8.24 15.63 20.76
C ILE A 26 -7.64 17.04 20.74
N VAL A 27 -6.65 17.25 19.87
CA VAL A 27 -5.92 18.51 19.72
C VAL A 27 -6.14 19.07 18.32
N LYS A 28 -6.34 20.38 18.22
CA LYS A 28 -6.38 21.08 16.94
C LYS A 28 -4.95 21.30 16.43
N ASP A 29 -4.69 20.91 15.19
CA ASP A 29 -3.44 21.20 14.53
C ASP A 29 -3.35 22.68 14.13
N LYS A 30 -2.16 23.26 14.22
CA LYS A 30 -1.95 24.70 13.98
C LYS A 30 -1.91 25.04 12.50
N GLU A 31 -1.40 24.14 11.67
CA GLU A 31 -1.16 24.39 10.26
C GLU A 31 -2.39 24.02 9.43
N SER A 32 -2.97 22.84 9.69
CA SER A 32 -4.14 22.36 8.95
C SER A 32 -5.48 22.72 9.59
N GLY A 33 -5.48 23.12 10.87
CA GLY A 33 -6.72 23.33 11.63
C GLY A 33 -7.49 22.05 11.97
N ASN A 34 -6.98 20.89 11.55
CA ASN A 34 -7.65 19.59 11.72
C ASN A 34 -7.58 19.09 13.18
N LEU A 35 -8.53 18.24 13.53
CA LEU A 35 -8.51 17.53 14.80
C LEU A 35 -7.65 16.27 14.70
N ARG A 36 -6.64 16.15 15.56
CA ARG A 36 -5.77 14.98 15.64
C ARG A 36 -5.55 14.54 17.10
N LEU A 37 -5.14 13.29 17.26
CA LEU A 37 -4.69 12.80 18.57
C LEU A 37 -3.28 13.33 18.90
N PRO A 38 -2.96 13.59 20.17
CA PRO A 38 -1.60 13.89 20.61
C PRO A 38 -0.62 12.83 20.14
N HIS A 39 0.56 13.22 19.65
CA HIS A 39 1.61 12.31 19.13
C HIS A 39 1.25 11.48 17.89
N HIS A 40 0.08 11.68 17.30
CA HIS A 40 -0.28 11.06 16.03
C HIS A 40 -0.06 12.03 14.85
N VAL A 41 0.12 11.43 13.66
CA VAL A 41 0.18 12.12 12.37
C VAL A 41 -1.23 12.57 11.98
N ASP A 42 -1.35 13.74 11.34
CA ASP A 42 -2.61 14.14 10.71
C ASP A 42 -2.90 13.25 9.49
N GLU A 43 -4.02 12.53 9.49
CA GLU A 43 -4.40 11.61 8.42
C GLU A 43 -4.69 12.32 7.08
N LEU A 44 -5.17 13.56 7.16
CA LEU A 44 -5.53 14.37 5.98
C LEU A 44 -4.29 14.91 5.30
N THR A 45 -3.42 15.53 6.07
CA THR A 45 -2.25 16.24 5.53
C THR A 45 -1.03 15.34 5.47
N GLY A 46 -0.95 14.27 6.26
CA GLY A 46 0.23 13.41 6.39
C GLY A 46 1.38 14.06 7.17
N MET A 47 1.09 15.14 7.91
CA MET A 47 2.08 15.98 8.59
C MET A 47 2.25 15.60 10.05
N TYR A 48 3.51 15.62 10.53
CA TYR A 48 3.85 15.49 11.95
C TYR A 48 5.10 16.29 12.27
N ARG A 49 5.02 17.14 13.31
CA ARG A 49 6.15 18.00 13.76
C ARG A 49 6.80 18.79 12.61
N GLY A 50 5.97 19.32 11.69
CA GLY A 50 6.42 20.12 10.54
C GLY A 50 7.05 19.33 9.39
N LYS A 51 6.99 17.99 9.41
CA LYS A 51 7.49 17.13 8.35
C LYS A 51 6.37 16.32 7.70
N GLN A 52 6.41 16.20 6.38
CA GLN A 52 5.54 15.32 5.62
C GLN A 52 6.03 13.88 5.77
N ILE A 53 5.23 13.01 6.40
CA ILE A 53 5.59 11.60 6.60
C ILE A 53 5.11 10.73 5.44
N PHE A 54 3.90 10.95 4.93
CA PHE A 54 3.35 10.20 3.80
C PHE A 54 2.57 11.11 2.88
N THR A 55 2.59 10.85 1.58
CA THR A 55 1.74 11.58 0.64
C THR A 55 0.28 11.17 0.86
N PRO A 56 -0.63 12.14 1.13
CA PRO A 56 -2.01 11.80 1.42
C PRO A 56 -2.63 11.12 0.21
N LYS A 57 -3.20 9.94 0.44
CA LYS A 57 -3.89 9.21 -0.61
C LYS A 57 -5.20 9.94 -0.90
N VAL A 58 -5.35 10.46 -2.12
CA VAL A 58 -6.63 10.98 -2.60
C VAL A 58 -7.63 9.83 -2.51
N LYS A 59 -8.60 9.94 -1.61
CA LYS A 59 -9.65 8.93 -1.45
C LYS A 59 -10.41 8.88 -2.78
N SER A 60 -10.30 7.77 -3.52
CA SER A 60 -11.19 7.52 -4.64
C SER A 60 -12.60 7.37 -4.08
N GLN A 61 -13.50 8.23 -4.52
CA GLN A 61 -14.90 8.16 -4.12
C GLN A 61 -15.43 6.81 -4.62
N HIS A 62 -15.83 5.93 -3.70
CA HIS A 62 -16.50 4.70 -4.07
C HIS A 62 -17.93 5.07 -4.51
N VAL A 63 -18.09 5.36 -5.80
CA VAL A 63 -19.41 5.57 -6.38
C VAL A 63 -20.09 4.20 -6.43
N PRO A 64 -21.22 3.99 -5.73
CA PRO A 64 -21.97 2.75 -5.86
C PRO A 64 -22.41 2.62 -7.32
N LYS A 65 -22.09 1.49 -7.95
CA LYS A 65 -22.51 1.22 -9.34
C LYS A 65 -24.04 1.18 -9.36
N THR A 66 -24.67 2.23 -9.86
CA THR A 66 -26.08 2.21 -10.21
C THR A 66 -26.27 1.19 -11.33
N LYS A 67 -27.11 0.17 -11.11
CA LYS A 67 -27.52 -0.75 -12.18
C LYS A 67 -28.47 0.01 -13.12
N GLY A 68 -27.89 0.71 -14.10
CA GLY A 68 -28.58 1.28 -15.24
C GLY A 68 -27.98 0.74 -16.54
N PRO A 69 -28.72 0.75 -17.66
CA PRO A 69 -28.13 0.44 -18.96
C PRO A 69 -26.99 1.43 -19.24
N SER A 70 -25.79 0.89 -19.49
CA SER A 70 -24.58 1.68 -19.78
C SER A 70 -24.71 2.28 -21.17
N THR A 71 -25.28 3.49 -21.29
CA THR A 71 -25.39 4.20 -22.58
C THR A 71 -24.07 4.85 -23.01
N GLU A 72 -23.10 5.00 -22.10
CA GLU A 72 -21.81 5.63 -22.43
C GLU A 72 -20.69 4.59 -22.56
N PRO A 73 -19.94 4.57 -23.67
CA PRO A 73 -18.78 3.69 -23.82
C PRO A 73 -17.68 4.12 -22.83
N ALA A 74 -17.22 3.19 -22.00
CA ALA A 74 -16.17 3.44 -21.04
C ALA A 74 -14.90 3.98 -21.73
N PRO A 75 -14.26 5.05 -21.20
CA PRO A 75 -13.02 5.56 -21.76
C PRO A 75 -11.95 4.46 -21.70
N LYS A 76 -11.35 4.16 -22.86
CA LYS A 76 -10.27 3.17 -22.94
C LYS A 76 -9.10 3.66 -22.10
N HIS A 77 -8.65 2.81 -21.17
CA HIS A 77 -7.49 3.09 -20.33
C HIS A 77 -6.24 3.14 -21.22
N VAL A 78 -5.78 4.35 -21.55
CA VAL A 78 -4.53 4.55 -22.30
C VAL A 78 -3.40 4.34 -21.31
N HIS A 79 -2.66 3.23 -21.44
CA HIS A 79 -1.39 3.09 -20.74
C HIS A 79 -0.38 4.00 -21.42
N GLU A 80 -0.19 5.20 -20.86
CA GLU A 80 0.96 6.06 -21.14
C GLU A 80 2.20 5.32 -20.66
N HIS A 81 2.83 4.55 -21.56
CA HIS A 81 4.19 4.08 -21.34
C HIS A 81 5.08 5.31 -21.40
N ALA A 82 5.48 5.82 -20.23
CA ALA A 82 6.51 6.83 -20.14
C ALA A 82 7.73 6.36 -20.94
N GLN A 83 7.96 6.96 -22.10
CA GLN A 83 9.19 6.79 -22.85
C GLN A 83 10.26 7.56 -22.10
N GLU A 84 10.77 6.98 -21.02
CA GLU A 84 12.09 7.36 -20.54
C GLU A 84 13.09 6.87 -21.57
N ILE A 85 13.42 7.76 -22.52
CA ILE A 85 14.61 7.64 -23.35
C ILE A 85 15.79 7.74 -22.37
N HIS A 86 16.23 6.60 -21.84
CA HIS A 86 17.49 6.52 -21.12
C HIS A 86 18.62 6.78 -22.13
N ALA A 87 19.09 8.03 -22.18
CA ALA A 87 20.17 8.49 -23.05
C ALA A 87 21.55 7.86 -22.76
N ASN A 88 21.65 6.90 -21.84
CA ASN A 88 22.91 6.30 -21.41
C ASN A 88 22.85 4.75 -21.46
N ALA A 89 22.54 4.20 -22.62
CA ALA A 89 22.77 2.79 -22.94
C ALA A 89 23.88 2.65 -24.00
N GLU A 90 25.01 3.33 -23.77
CA GLU A 90 26.25 2.92 -24.42
C GLU A 90 26.58 1.49 -23.95
N THR A 91 26.69 0.58 -24.93
CA THR A 91 27.24 -0.78 -24.82
C THR A 91 26.38 -1.86 -24.16
N LYS A 92 25.21 -2.16 -24.72
CA LYS A 92 24.68 -3.54 -24.64
C LYS A 92 25.16 -4.34 -25.85
N GLY A 93 26.36 -4.89 -25.72
CA GLY A 93 26.92 -5.84 -26.69
C GLY A 93 25.94 -6.98 -26.98
N LEU A 94 25.87 -7.38 -28.25
CA LEU A 94 25.00 -8.42 -28.76
C LEU A 94 25.18 -9.72 -27.97
N LYS A 95 24.25 -10.01 -27.04
CA LYS A 95 24.20 -11.32 -26.38
C LYS A 95 23.69 -12.34 -27.37
N GLY A 96 24.61 -13.08 -27.97
CA GLY A 96 24.29 -14.17 -28.90
C GLY A 96 25.56 -14.76 -29.53
N ILE A 97 25.37 -15.85 -30.28
CA ILE A 97 26.44 -16.55 -31.00
C ILE A 97 27.21 -15.58 -31.92
N LEU A 98 26.50 -14.64 -32.55
CA LEU A 98 27.08 -13.64 -33.45
C LEU A 98 28.04 -12.66 -32.75
N GLY A 99 27.77 -12.30 -31.49
CA GLY A 99 28.62 -11.36 -30.73
C GLY A 99 29.98 -11.96 -30.33
N LYS A 100 30.05 -13.29 -30.14
CA LYS A 100 31.27 -13.99 -29.70
C LYS A 100 32.28 -14.24 -30.82
N VAL A 101 31.80 -14.40 -32.06
CA VAL A 101 32.67 -14.55 -33.24
C VAL A 101 33.30 -13.21 -33.62
N ALA A 102 32.57 -12.10 -33.48
CA ALA A 102 33.09 -10.77 -33.80
C ALA A 102 34.19 -10.28 -32.83
N THR A 103 34.19 -10.73 -31.57
CA THR A 103 35.19 -10.34 -30.56
C THR A 103 36.25 -11.41 -30.30
N GLY A 104 36.37 -12.44 -31.15
CA GLY A 104 37.38 -13.51 -31.02
C GLY A 104 37.25 -14.40 -29.77
N GLY A 105 36.12 -14.34 -29.06
CA GLY A 105 35.90 -15.05 -27.80
C GLY A 105 35.33 -16.45 -28.03
N ARG A 106 36.06 -17.50 -27.68
CA ARG A 106 35.58 -18.88 -27.79
C ARG A 106 34.35 -19.13 -26.90
N PRO A 107 33.26 -19.75 -27.40
CA PRO A 107 32.10 -20.07 -26.58
C PRO A 107 32.45 -21.15 -25.54
N LYS A 108 32.06 -20.91 -24.27
CA LYS A 108 32.21 -21.86 -23.16
C LYS A 108 31.38 -23.12 -23.48
N ALA A 109 32.05 -24.25 -23.70
CA ALA A 109 31.40 -25.53 -23.96
C ALA A 109 30.42 -25.86 -22.80
N ARG A 110 29.17 -26.17 -23.13
CA ARG A 110 28.20 -26.71 -22.17
C ARG A 110 28.65 -28.13 -21.85
N SER A 111 29.33 -28.31 -20.73
CA SER A 111 29.54 -29.61 -20.11
C SER A 111 28.19 -30.24 -19.80
N GLY A 112 27.84 -31.33 -20.48
CA GLY A 112 26.59 -32.03 -20.20
C GLY A 112 26.17 -33.02 -21.28
N PHE A 113 26.98 -34.05 -21.52
CA PHE A 113 26.48 -35.35 -21.95
C PHE A 113 27.40 -36.41 -21.34
N GLY A 114 27.17 -36.70 -20.06
CA GLY A 114 27.70 -37.88 -19.41
C GLY A 114 26.86 -39.08 -19.86
N GLY A 115 27.50 -40.02 -20.54
CA GLY A 115 26.91 -41.30 -20.89
C GLY A 115 28.01 -42.25 -21.36
N GLY A 116 28.37 -43.21 -20.51
CA GLY A 116 29.08 -44.41 -20.94
C GLY A 116 30.10 -44.95 -19.93
N ALA A 117 29.63 -45.82 -19.03
CA ALA A 117 30.24 -47.10 -18.61
C ALA A 117 29.61 -47.55 -17.27
#